data_AF-A0A380DX65-F1
#
_entry.id   AF-A0A380DX65-F1
#
_cell.length_a   1.000
_cell.length_b   1.000
_cell.length_c   1.000
_cell.angle_alpha   90.00
_cell.angle_beta   90.00
_cell.angle_gamma   90.00
#
_symmetry.space_group_name_H-M   'P 1'
#
loop_
_entity.id
_entity.type
_entity.pdbx_description
1 polymer ?
#
loop_
_entity_poly.entity_id
_entity_poly.type
_entity_poly.pdbx_seq_one_letter_code
_entity_poly.pdbx_strand_id
1 'polypeptide(L)'
;MANSYNGGDFEDGLLNLSKEVFPTDKYLYQDGQFLDKKTINAYLNPKYTKREIDKMSEKDKKDKKANENLGLNPSHEGETDPEKIAEKSPAYLSNILEQDFYGGGDTKR
;
A
#
# COMPACT_ATOMS: atom_id res chain seq x y z
N MET A 1 -6.22 6.79 -4.99
CA MET A 1 -7.70 6.77 -5.12
C MET A 1 -8.11 7.58 -6.34
N ALA A 2 -9.15 7.13 -7.06
CA ALA A 2 -9.59 7.78 -8.30
C ALA A 2 -10.19 9.19 -8.10
N ASN A 3 -10.90 9.42 -6.98
CA ASN A 3 -11.38 10.73 -6.54
C ASN A 3 -11.66 10.72 -5.02
N SER A 4 -12.04 11.87 -4.45
CA SER A 4 -12.34 12.01 -3.01
C SER A 4 -13.48 11.12 -2.52
N TYR A 5 -14.54 10.96 -3.33
CA TYR A 5 -15.68 10.10 -2.99
C TYR A 5 -15.26 8.64 -2.82
N ASN A 6 -14.43 8.11 -3.72
CA ASN A 6 -13.90 6.75 -3.62
C ASN A 6 -13.03 6.57 -2.37
N GLY A 7 -12.32 7.63 -1.94
CA GLY A 7 -11.49 7.58 -0.73
C GLY A 7 -12.30 7.33 0.53
N GLY A 8 -13.32 8.15 0.76
CA GLY A 8 -14.20 8.01 1.93
C GLY A 8 -15.00 6.71 1.90
N ASP A 9 -15.58 6.36 0.75
CA ASP A 9 -16.37 5.14 0.61
C ASP A 9 -15.54 3.86 0.83
N PHE A 10 -14.27 3.87 0.41
CA PHE A 10 -13.34 2.78 0.67
C PHE A 10 -13.03 2.61 2.17
N GLU A 11 -12.80 3.72 2.88
CA GLU A 11 -12.51 3.70 4.31
C GLU A 11 -13.75 3.27 5.13
N ASP A 12 -14.91 3.84 4.84
CA ASP A 12 -16.18 3.49 5.49
C ASP A 12 -16.57 2.04 5.19
N GLY A 13 -16.38 1.58 3.95
CA GLY A 13 -16.63 0.20 3.53
C GLY A 13 -15.74 -0.80 4.26
N LEU A 14 -14.44 -0.51 4.38
CA LEU A 14 -13.51 -1.34 5.13
C LEU A 14 -13.87 -1.36 6.62
N LEU A 15 -14.19 -0.20 7.19
CA LEU A 15 -14.62 -0.09 8.59
C LEU A 15 -15.91 -0.89 8.85
N ASN A 16 -16.82 -0.95 7.87
CA ASN A 16 -18.04 -1.75 7.99
C ASN A 16 -17.73 -3.25 8.12
N LEU A 17 -16.91 -3.77 7.21
CA LEU A 17 -16.44 -5.17 7.27
C LEU A 17 -15.71 -5.46 8.58
N SER A 18 -14.89 -4.51 9.04
CA SER A 18 -14.17 -4.66 10.29
C SER A 18 -15.08 -4.74 11.51
N LYS A 19 -16.21 -4.04 11.55
CA LYS A 19 -17.18 -4.17 12.65
C LYS A 19 -17.84 -5.56 12.70
N GLU A 20 -17.94 -6.26 11.56
CA GLU A 20 -18.46 -7.63 11.52
C GLU A 20 -17.43 -8.64 12.04
N VAL A 21 -16.16 -8.48 11.67
CA VAL A 21 -15.08 -9.39 12.05
C VAL A 21 -14.55 -9.11 13.46
N PHE A 22 -14.44 -7.83 13.82
CA PHE A 22 -13.97 -7.31 15.10
C PHE A 22 -15.05 -6.40 15.73
N PRO A 23 -16.03 -7.01 16.43
CA PRO A 23 -17.11 -6.27 17.06
C PRO A 23 -16.61 -5.18 18.00
N THR A 24 -17.22 -3.99 17.91
CA THR A 24 -16.83 -2.78 18.66
C THR A 24 -17.03 -2.90 20.17
N ASP A 25 -17.82 -3.87 20.63
CA ASP A 25 -18.02 -4.19 22.04
C ASP A 25 -16.89 -5.04 22.63
N LYS A 26 -16.06 -5.66 21.78
CA LYS A 26 -14.96 -6.57 22.17
C LYS A 26 -13.57 -6.03 21.85
N TYR A 27 -13.44 -5.25 20.78
CA TYR A 27 -12.16 -4.78 20.28
C TYR A 27 -12.07 -3.25 20.28
N LEU A 28 -10.91 -2.74 20.68
CA LEU A 28 -10.55 -1.33 20.52
C LEU A 28 -9.97 -1.13 19.12
N TYR A 29 -10.54 -0.19 18.38
CA TYR A 29 -10.07 0.22 17.06
C TYR A 29 -8.93 1.24 17.17
N GLN A 30 -7.92 1.09 16.31
CA GLN A 30 -6.85 2.07 16.12
C GLN A 30 -6.47 2.15 14.63
N ASP A 31 -6.00 3.32 14.19
CA ASP A 31 -5.40 3.49 12.86
C ASP A 31 -4.14 2.61 12.73
N GLY A 32 -3.94 1.99 11.57
CA GLY A 32 -2.82 1.10 11.31
C GLY A 32 -1.45 1.70 11.64
N GLN A 33 -0.65 0.97 12.43
CA GLN A 33 0.68 1.41 12.87
C GLN A 33 1.81 0.58 12.26
N PHE A 34 1.55 -0.59 11.69
CA PHE A 34 2.60 -1.50 11.24
C PHE A 34 3.12 -1.16 9.85
N LEU A 35 2.25 -0.69 8.94
CA LEU A 35 2.64 -0.24 7.61
C LEU A 35 2.74 1.28 7.58
N ASP A 36 3.95 1.78 7.77
CA ASP A 36 4.21 3.21 7.61
C ASP A 36 3.95 3.67 6.16
N LYS A 37 3.70 4.97 6.01
CA LYS A 37 3.41 5.58 4.69
C LYS A 37 4.52 5.34 3.66
N LYS A 38 5.77 5.22 4.11
CA LYS A 38 6.91 4.99 3.22
C LYS A 38 6.89 3.56 2.67
N THR A 39 6.51 2.59 3.50
CA THR A 39 6.38 1.18 3.16
C THR A 39 5.17 0.97 2.27
N ILE A 40 4.03 1.61 2.57
CA ILE A 40 2.85 1.60 1.69
C ILE A 40 3.21 2.17 0.32
N ASN A 41 3.89 3.31 0.24
CA ASN A 41 4.34 3.87 -1.04
C ASN A 41 5.31 2.93 -1.78
N ALA A 42 6.17 2.20 -1.06
CA ALA A 42 7.03 1.19 -1.68
C ALA A 42 6.21 0.02 -2.26
N TYR A 43 5.14 -0.41 -1.59
CA TYR A 43 4.25 -1.48 -2.05
C TYR A 43 3.44 -1.06 -3.28
N LEU A 44 3.05 0.21 -3.36
CA LEU A 44 2.31 0.76 -4.49
C LEU A 44 3.17 0.92 -5.76
N ASN A 45 4.50 0.86 -5.65
CA ASN A 45 5.36 0.91 -6.82
C ASN A 45 5.24 -0.36 -7.68
N PRO A 46 5.59 -0.27 -8.98
CA PRO A 46 5.80 -1.46 -9.79
C PRO A 46 6.96 -2.28 -9.23
N LYS A 47 6.91 -3.60 -9.41
CA LYS A 47 8.04 -4.47 -9.12
C LYS A 47 9.19 -4.11 -10.06
N TYR A 48 10.37 -3.84 -9.51
CA TYR A 48 11.53 -3.44 -10.30
C TYR A 48 12.33 -4.65 -10.76
N THR A 49 12.78 -4.60 -12.02
CA THR A 49 13.81 -5.48 -12.55
C THR A 49 15.18 -5.04 -12.07
N LYS A 50 16.16 -5.96 -12.13
CA LYS A 50 17.55 -5.64 -11.79
C LYS A 50 18.09 -4.42 -12.56
N ARG A 51 17.79 -4.33 -13.86
CA ARG A 51 18.26 -3.23 -14.71
C ARG A 51 17.66 -1.89 -14.33
N GLU A 52 16.42 -1.86 -13.86
CA GLU A 52 15.76 -0.64 -13.39
C GLU A 52 16.34 -0.21 -12.04
N ILE A 53 16.62 -1.15 -11.14
CA ILE A 53 17.30 -0.86 -9.86
C ILE A 53 18.70 -0.32 -10.13
N ASP A 54 19.47 -0.95 -11.03
CA ASP A 54 20.86 -0.53 -11.33
C ASP A 54 20.94 0.90 -11.89
N LYS A 55 19.93 1.33 -12.66
CA LYS A 55 19.84 2.68 -13.23
C LYS A 55 19.25 3.72 -12.26
N MET A 56 18.70 3.29 -11.14
CA MET A 56 18.05 4.17 -10.16
C MET A 56 19.11 4.91 -9.33
N SER A 57 18.84 6.18 -8.99
CA SER A 57 19.75 6.94 -8.12
C SER A 57 19.76 6.36 -6.70
N GLU A 58 20.87 6.50 -5.97
CA GLU A 58 20.97 6.02 -4.57
C GLU A 58 19.91 6.66 -3.66
N LYS A 59 19.52 7.90 -3.95
CA LYS A 59 18.43 8.58 -3.27
C LYS A 59 17.10 7.86 -3.51
N ASP A 60 16.77 7.60 -4.78
CA ASP A 60 15.52 6.93 -5.15
C ASP A 60 15.47 5.48 -4.64
N LYS A 61 16.60 4.76 -4.63
CA LYS A 61 16.68 3.42 -4.05
C LYS A 61 16.32 3.43 -2.56
N LYS A 62 16.81 4.42 -1.82
CA LYS A 62 16.56 4.57 -0.38
C LYS A 62 15.13 5.07 -0.09
N ASP A 63 14.58 5.91 -0.95
CA ASP A 63 13.23 6.45 -0.77
C ASP A 63 12.16 5.43 -1.15
N LYS A 64 12.38 4.67 -2.23
CA LYS A 64 11.45 3.64 -2.71
C LYS A 64 11.70 2.25 -2.14
N LYS A 65 12.67 2.10 -1.24
CA LYS A 65 13.12 0.78 -0.72
C LYS A 65 13.41 -0.20 -1.86
N ALA A 66 14.00 0.27 -2.97
CA ALA A 66 14.16 -0.50 -4.20
C ALA A 66 15.04 -1.74 -4.02
N ASN A 67 15.96 -1.73 -3.05
CA ASN A 67 16.79 -2.89 -2.70
C ASN A 67 15.97 -4.06 -2.13
N GLU A 68 14.83 -3.76 -1.50
CA GLU A 68 13.89 -4.74 -0.96
C GLU A 68 12.87 -5.18 -2.03
N ASN A 69 12.75 -4.42 -3.13
CA ASN A 69 11.86 -4.67 -4.27
C ASN A 69 10.42 -5.03 -3.85
N LEU A 70 9.84 -4.18 -3.02
CA LEU A 70 8.54 -4.40 -2.37
C LEU A 70 7.32 -4.09 -3.26
N GLY A 71 7.54 -3.63 -4.50
CA GLY A 71 6.49 -3.21 -5.40
C GLY A 71 5.53 -4.35 -5.77
N LEU A 72 4.23 -4.12 -5.58
CA LEU A 72 3.16 -5.08 -5.84
C LEU A 72 2.48 -4.84 -7.20
N ASN A 73 2.62 -3.63 -7.77
CA ASN A 73 2.13 -3.37 -9.11
C ASN A 73 3.00 -4.10 -10.16
N PRO A 74 2.45 -4.41 -11.35
CA PRO A 74 3.18 -5.11 -12.41
C PRO A 74 4.49 -4.41 -12.77
N SER A 75 5.52 -5.19 -13.07
CA SER A 75 6.78 -4.63 -13.57
C SER A 75 6.60 -4.03 -14.95
N HIS A 76 7.34 -2.96 -15.23
CA HIS A 76 7.40 -2.38 -16.57
C HIS A 76 8.41 -3.13 -17.46
N GLU A 77 9.20 -4.06 -16.91
CA GLU A 77 10.17 -4.87 -17.65
C GLU A 77 11.15 -4.02 -18.50
N GLY A 78 11.48 -2.82 -18.02
CA GLY A 78 12.32 -1.86 -18.72
C GLY A 78 11.62 -1.05 -19.82
N GLU A 79 10.30 -1.22 -20.01
CA GLU A 79 9.48 -0.34 -20.85
C GLU A 79 9.39 1.04 -20.20
N THR A 80 9.47 2.08 -21.04
CA THR A 80 9.38 3.48 -20.60
C THR A 80 8.29 4.25 -21.34
N ASP A 81 7.71 3.65 -22.38
CA ASP A 81 6.61 4.22 -23.13
C ASP A 81 5.30 4.17 -22.32
N PRO A 82 4.66 5.31 -22.03
CA PRO A 82 3.46 5.35 -21.20
C PRO A 82 2.26 4.56 -21.77
N GLU A 83 2.10 4.53 -23.09
CA GLU A 83 0.98 3.84 -23.74
C GLU A 83 1.17 2.33 -23.64
N LYS A 84 2.39 1.85 -23.91
CA LYS A 84 2.72 0.43 -23.73
C LYS A 84 2.69 -0.02 -22.28
N ILE A 85 3.06 0.85 -21.34
CA ILE A 85 2.93 0.58 -19.90
C ILE A 85 1.45 0.43 -19.54
N ALA A 86 0.59 1.31 -20.03
CA ALA A 86 -0.85 1.21 -19.78
C ALA A 86 -1.47 -0.07 -20.37
N GLU A 87 -1.00 -0.53 -21.52
CA GLU A 87 -1.46 -1.76 -22.15
C GLU A 87 -0.95 -3.03 -21.45
N LYS A 88 0.33 -3.07 -21.06
CA LYS A 88 1.02 -4.31 -20.66
C LYS A 88 1.22 -4.44 -19.16
N SER A 89 1.37 -3.32 -18.46
CA SER A 89 1.72 -3.27 -17.03
C SER A 89 1.03 -2.10 -16.31
N PRO A 90 -0.30 -1.95 -16.40
CA PRO A 90 -0.99 -0.86 -15.72
C PRO A 90 -0.92 -1.05 -14.20
N ALA A 91 -1.05 0.06 -13.46
CA ALA A 91 -1.16 0.01 -12.01
C ALA A 91 -2.56 -0.48 -11.61
N TYR A 92 -2.62 -1.67 -10.98
CA TYR A 92 -3.86 -2.25 -10.47
C TYR A 92 -4.15 -1.78 -9.04
N LEU A 93 -3.11 -1.69 -8.20
CA LEU A 93 -3.23 -1.32 -6.81
C LEU A 93 -3.12 0.21 -6.66
N SER A 94 -4.20 0.84 -6.20
CA SER A 94 -4.27 2.31 -6.04
C SER A 94 -3.86 2.79 -4.65
N ASN A 95 -4.23 2.05 -3.60
CA ASN A 95 -3.89 2.38 -2.22
C ASN A 95 -3.98 1.14 -1.30
N ILE A 96 -3.42 1.25 -0.10
CA ILE A 96 -3.54 0.26 0.98
C ILE A 96 -4.02 1.00 2.23
N LEU A 97 -4.96 0.41 2.98
CA LEU A 97 -5.44 0.90 4.27
C LEU A 97 -5.33 -0.22 5.29
N GLU A 98 -4.88 0.13 6.49
CA GLU A 98 -4.66 -0.77 7.62
C GLU A 98 -5.48 -0.29 8.81
N GLN A 99 -6.08 -1.24 9.53
CA GLN A 99 -6.89 -1.03 10.72
C GLN A 99 -6.43 -2.01 11.79
N ASP A 100 -6.03 -1.51 12.95
CA ASP A 100 -5.53 -2.31 14.06
C ASP A 100 -6.61 -2.50 15.13
N PHE A 101 -6.68 -3.72 15.70
CA PHE A 101 -7.68 -4.11 16.70
C PHE A 101 -7.02 -4.75 17.90
N TYR A 102 -7.34 -4.25 19.10
CA TYR A 102 -6.75 -4.72 20.36
C TYR A 102 -7.82 -5.25 21.31
N GLY A 103 -7.46 -6.25 22.12
CA GLY A 103 -8.33 -6.73 23.20
C GLY A 103 -8.26 -5.81 24.43
N GLY A 104 -9.28 -5.84 25.28
CA GLY A 104 -9.34 -5.00 26.49
C GLY A 104 -8.21 -5.20 27.51
N GLY A 105 -7.37 -6.24 27.36
CA GLY A 105 -6.17 -6.47 28.17
C GLY A 105 -4.91 -5.73 27.70
N ASP A 106 -4.89 -5.25 26.45
CA ASP A 106 -3.68 -4.74 25.79
C ASP A 106 -3.44 -3.24 25.99
N THR A 107 -4.39 -2.53 26.62
CA THR A 107 -4.32 -1.07 26.84
C THR A 107 -3.56 -0.64 28.11
N LYS A 108 -3.00 -1.58 28.88
CA LYS A 108 -2.16 -1.24 30.04
C LYS A 108 -0.69 -1.07 29.64
N ARG A 109 -0.28 0.18 29.45
CA ARG A 109 1.10 0.64 29.68
C ARG A 109 1.08 1.88 30.57
#